data_AF-A0A7C2A7D3-F1
#
_entry.id   AF-A0A7C2A7D3-F1
#
_cell.length_a   1.000
_cell.length_b   1.000
_cell.length_c   1.000
_cell.angle_alpha   90.00
_cell.angle_beta   90.00
_cell.angle_gamma   90.00
#
_symmetry.space_group_name_H-M   'P 1'
#
loop_
_entity.id
_entity.type
_entity.pdbx_description
1 polymer ?
#
loop_
_entity_poly.entity_id
_entity_poly.type
_entity_poly.pdbx_seq_one_letter_code
_entity_poly.pdbx_strand_id
1 'polypeptide(L)'
;MKKFFAMALALALVTAAGAVKAATPLVDVAWVKANLGKPGVVFLDVGGKLGGKTKADFLRGHIPGAVWTNYLKDGWRYKDKNNTVGQLSPTPKLEKLIGGLGIGNNDHVVIIPVGGKALDVATATRIYWTFKVLGHDNVSVLNGGMNAYKKAKNPLAKGSAKPKAKTFKAAFRKDMVIAKADVV
;
A
#
# COMPACT_ATOMS: atom_id res chain seq x y z
N MET A 1 -6.66 -34.19 62.65
CA MET A 1 -7.55 -34.13 61.47
C MET A 1 -7.11 -32.97 60.59
N LYS A 2 -6.79 -33.28 59.33
CA LYS A 2 -6.13 -32.42 58.34
C LYS A 2 -7.09 -31.34 57.83
N LYS A 3 -6.69 -30.08 57.77
CA LYS A 3 -7.20 -29.10 56.78
C LYS A 3 -6.07 -28.16 56.35
N PHE A 4 -5.55 -28.44 55.17
CA PHE A 4 -4.64 -27.57 54.42
C PHE A 4 -5.44 -26.34 53.93
N PHE A 5 -4.97 -25.13 54.23
CA PHE A 5 -5.44 -23.92 53.56
C PHE A 5 -4.44 -23.60 52.43
N ALA A 6 -4.85 -23.88 51.20
CA ALA A 6 -4.09 -23.53 50.00
C ALA A 6 -4.26 -22.03 49.72
N MET A 7 -3.14 -21.29 49.73
CA MET A 7 -3.07 -19.90 49.33
C MET A 7 -2.97 -19.85 47.80
N ALA A 8 -4.07 -19.52 47.13
CA ALA A 8 -4.08 -19.31 45.68
C ALA A 8 -3.64 -17.88 45.38
N LEU A 9 -2.41 -17.72 44.90
CA LEU A 9 -1.89 -16.46 44.36
C LEU A 9 -2.43 -16.28 42.94
N ALA A 10 -3.46 -15.46 42.78
CA ALA A 10 -3.98 -15.10 41.46
C ALA A 10 -3.01 -14.13 40.76
N LEU A 11 -2.26 -14.63 39.77
CA LEU A 11 -1.40 -13.81 38.92
C LEU A 11 -2.29 -13.04 37.93
N ALA A 12 -2.49 -11.74 38.17
CA ALA A 12 -3.17 -10.87 37.24
C ALA A 12 -2.28 -10.62 36.01
N LEU A 13 -2.54 -11.35 34.92
CA LEU A 13 -2.00 -11.05 33.59
C LEU A 13 -2.63 -9.74 33.10
N VAL A 14 -1.95 -8.62 33.31
CA VAL A 14 -2.26 -7.36 32.62
C VAL A 14 -1.83 -7.54 31.17
N THR A 15 -2.76 -7.99 30.32
CA THR A 15 -2.57 -7.88 28.87
C THR A 15 -2.74 -6.41 28.50
N ALA A 16 -1.62 -5.72 28.33
CA ALA A 16 -1.63 -4.46 27.61
C ALA A 16 -2.03 -4.78 26.15
N ALA A 17 -3.32 -4.73 25.87
CA ALA A 17 -3.83 -4.71 24.51
C ALA A 17 -3.30 -3.44 23.86
N GLY A 18 -2.15 -3.55 23.18
CA GLY A 18 -1.63 -2.47 22.37
C GLY A 18 -2.72 -2.12 21.36
N ALA A 19 -3.26 -0.91 21.45
CA ALA A 19 -4.17 -0.40 20.44
C ALA A 19 -3.47 -0.56 19.08
N VAL A 20 -4.02 -1.43 18.22
CA VAL A 20 -3.55 -1.58 16.85
C VAL A 20 -3.80 -0.23 16.20
N LYS A 21 -2.76 0.60 16.13
CA LYS A 21 -2.85 1.93 15.55
C LYS A 21 -3.16 1.71 14.07
N ALA A 22 -4.42 1.96 13.69
CA ALA A 22 -4.85 1.84 12.31
C ALA A 22 -3.91 2.68 11.42
N ALA A 23 -3.58 2.16 10.23
CA ALA A 23 -2.76 2.89 9.29
C ALA A 23 -3.40 4.25 9.00
N THR A 24 -2.61 5.32 9.12
CA THR A 24 -3.06 6.65 8.74
C THR A 24 -3.05 6.76 7.21
N PRO A 25 -4.01 7.46 6.57
CA PRO A 25 -4.04 7.61 5.12
C PRO A 25 -2.77 8.26 4.55
N LEU A 26 -2.12 9.11 5.33
CA LEU A 26 -0.86 9.76 4.98
C LEU A 26 0.24 9.37 5.98
N VAL A 27 1.44 9.21 5.44
CA VAL A 27 2.69 9.14 6.21
C VAL A 27 3.64 10.22 5.70
N ASP A 28 4.52 10.70 6.56
CA ASP A 28 5.53 11.70 6.19
C ASP A 28 6.89 11.05 5.89
N VAL A 29 7.86 11.89 5.52
CA VAL A 29 9.22 11.46 5.22
C VAL A 29 9.91 10.87 6.46
N ALA A 30 9.60 11.35 7.67
CA ALA A 30 10.20 10.83 8.90
C ALA A 30 9.74 9.39 9.17
N TRP A 31 8.45 9.11 8.99
CA TRP A 31 7.89 7.77 9.05
C TRP A 31 8.56 6.84 8.03
N VAL A 32 8.71 7.28 6.78
CA VAL A 32 9.38 6.45 5.75
C VAL A 32 10.79 6.08 6.19
N LYS A 33 11.60 7.06 6.62
CA LYS A 33 12.97 6.83 7.08
C LYS A 33 13.02 5.83 8.24
N ALA A 34 12.13 5.99 9.22
CA ALA A 34 12.06 5.12 10.39
C ALA A 34 11.63 3.68 10.07
N ASN A 35 11.11 3.42 8.86
CA ASN A 35 10.58 2.12 8.45
C ASN A 35 11.28 1.52 7.22
N LEU A 36 12.37 2.13 6.74
CA LEU A 36 13.18 1.54 5.66
C LEU A 36 13.71 0.16 6.08
N GLY A 37 13.57 -0.82 5.18
CA GLY A 37 14.07 -2.18 5.38
C GLY A 37 13.32 -3.01 6.44
N LYS A 38 12.30 -2.47 7.11
CA LYS A 38 11.52 -3.24 8.07
C LYS A 38 10.70 -4.33 7.36
N PRO A 39 10.64 -5.55 7.91
CA PRO A 39 9.74 -6.57 7.40
C PRO A 39 8.29 -6.10 7.52
N GLY A 40 7.48 -6.45 6.54
CA GLY A 40 6.07 -6.06 6.53
C GLY A 40 5.79 -4.62 6.08
N VAL A 41 6.78 -3.87 5.59
CA VAL A 41 6.55 -2.55 4.98
C VAL A 41 6.97 -2.59 3.51
N VAL A 42 6.05 -2.21 2.62
CA VAL A 42 6.31 -2.18 1.17
C VAL A 42 6.11 -0.78 0.64
N PHE A 43 7.19 -0.23 0.08
CA PHE A 43 7.18 1.06 -0.61
C PHE A 43 6.80 0.83 -2.09
N LEU A 44 5.64 1.30 -2.51
CA LEU A 44 5.14 1.14 -3.89
C LEU A 44 5.32 2.44 -4.66
N ASP A 45 6.34 2.50 -5.52
CA ASP A 45 6.66 3.65 -6.35
C ASP A 45 5.83 3.65 -7.63
N VAL A 46 4.93 4.63 -7.74
CA VAL A 46 3.92 4.69 -8.80
C VAL A 46 4.33 5.70 -9.85
N GLY A 47 4.26 5.27 -11.11
CA GLY A 47 4.40 6.19 -12.24
C GLY A 47 3.61 5.75 -13.47
N GLY A 48 4.21 6.00 -14.63
CA GLY A 48 3.57 5.98 -15.94
C GLY A 48 3.21 7.38 -16.42
N LYS A 49 2.55 7.45 -17.59
CA LYS A 49 2.23 8.72 -18.28
C LYS A 49 1.46 9.69 -17.37
N LEU A 50 0.45 9.20 -16.63
CA LEU A 50 -0.34 10.03 -15.71
C LEU A 50 0.43 10.37 -14.42
N GLY A 51 1.32 9.49 -13.98
CA GLY A 51 2.13 9.68 -12.76
C GLY A 51 3.33 10.61 -12.96
N GLY A 52 3.64 11.04 -14.19
CA GLY A 52 4.75 11.95 -14.47
C GLY A 52 6.14 11.37 -14.21
N LYS A 53 6.25 10.04 -14.14
CA LYS A 53 7.49 9.29 -13.87
C LYS A 53 7.58 8.06 -14.75
N THR A 54 8.76 7.78 -15.29
CA THR A 54 9.04 6.58 -16.08
C THR A 54 9.75 5.51 -15.24
N LYS A 55 9.76 4.26 -15.72
CA LYS A 55 10.56 3.21 -15.09
C LYS A 55 12.04 3.57 -15.08
N ALA A 56 12.55 4.24 -16.12
CA ALA A 56 13.94 4.70 -16.17
C ALA A 56 14.25 5.70 -15.04
N ASP A 57 13.33 6.63 -14.73
CA ASP A 57 13.50 7.55 -13.61
C ASP A 57 13.59 6.82 -12.26
N PHE A 58 12.75 5.79 -12.08
CA PHE A 58 12.82 4.90 -10.92
C PHE A 58 14.19 4.20 -10.84
N LEU A 59 14.68 3.61 -11.94
CA LEU A 59 15.98 2.94 -11.98
C LEU A 59 17.14 3.88 -11.66
N ARG A 60 17.03 5.17 -12.01
CA ARG A 60 18.06 6.19 -11.68
C ARG A 60 18.01 6.65 -10.23
N GLY A 61 16.86 6.56 -9.56
CA GLY A 61 16.71 6.99 -8.17
C GLY A 61 15.30 6.79 -7.60
N HIS A 62 15.20 5.97 -6.58
CA HIS A 62 13.97 5.70 -5.82
C HIS A 62 14.26 5.54 -4.32
N ILE A 63 13.20 5.48 -3.49
CA ILE A 63 13.33 5.18 -2.06
C ILE A 63 13.90 3.76 -1.91
N PRO A 64 14.93 3.52 -1.06
CA PRO A 64 15.50 2.19 -0.88
C PRO A 64 14.45 1.12 -0.57
N GLY A 65 14.51 0.02 -1.33
CA GLY A 65 13.57 -1.10 -1.20
C GLY A 65 12.21 -0.90 -1.88
N ALA A 66 11.97 0.24 -2.54
CA ALA A 66 10.71 0.45 -3.25
C ALA A 66 10.56 -0.44 -4.48
N VAL A 67 9.31 -0.81 -4.77
CA VAL A 67 8.90 -1.61 -5.92
C VAL A 67 8.19 -0.70 -6.91
N TRP A 68 8.56 -0.79 -8.18
CA TRP A 68 7.96 -0.01 -9.25
C TRP A 68 6.62 -0.58 -9.71
N THR A 69 5.64 0.29 -9.97
CA THR A 69 4.48 -0.05 -10.79
C THR A 69 4.01 1.10 -11.69
N ASN A 70 3.42 0.75 -12.83
CA ASN A 70 2.79 1.65 -13.78
C ASN A 70 1.26 1.53 -13.72
N TYR A 71 0.60 2.59 -13.27
CA TYR A 71 -0.86 2.62 -13.11
C TYR A 71 -1.63 2.28 -14.39
N LEU A 72 -1.12 2.68 -15.56
CA LEU A 72 -1.80 2.45 -16.85
C LEU A 72 -1.52 1.07 -17.46
N LYS A 73 -0.36 0.47 -17.17
CA LYS A 73 0.14 -0.70 -17.91
C LYS A 73 0.14 -2.00 -17.11
N ASP A 74 0.23 -1.94 -15.79
CA ASP A 74 0.47 -3.15 -14.98
C ASP A 74 -0.82 -3.86 -14.55
N GLY A 75 -1.99 -3.31 -14.90
CA GLY A 75 -3.28 -3.95 -14.64
C GLY A 75 -4.05 -3.43 -13.43
N TRP A 76 -3.71 -2.25 -12.90
CA TRP A 76 -4.51 -1.56 -11.87
C TRP A 76 -5.89 -1.12 -12.35
N ARG A 77 -6.04 -0.98 -13.65
CA ARG A 77 -7.28 -0.60 -14.35
C ARG A 77 -7.41 -1.40 -15.63
N TYR A 78 -8.63 -1.48 -16.14
CA TYR A 78 -8.90 -2.00 -17.49
C TYR A 78 -9.85 -1.10 -18.27
N LYS A 79 -10.04 -1.45 -19.54
CA LYS A 79 -11.07 -0.90 -20.41
C LYS A 79 -12.13 -1.98 -20.61
N ASP A 80 -13.39 -1.67 -20.35
CA ASP A 80 -14.48 -2.64 -20.52
C ASP A 80 -14.86 -2.85 -22.00
N LYS A 81 -15.81 -3.75 -22.23
CA LYS A 81 -16.33 -4.09 -23.57
C LYS A 81 -17.03 -2.91 -24.28
N ASN A 82 -17.44 -1.88 -23.55
CA ASN A 82 -18.10 -0.68 -24.06
C ASN A 82 -17.11 0.47 -24.28
N ASN A 83 -15.81 0.19 -24.23
CA ASN A 83 -14.72 1.18 -24.30
C ASN A 83 -14.66 2.16 -23.12
N THR A 84 -15.33 1.88 -22.00
CA THR A 84 -15.20 2.70 -20.79
C THR A 84 -13.83 2.45 -20.16
N VAL A 85 -13.03 3.50 -20.06
CA VAL A 85 -11.67 3.42 -19.51
C VAL A 85 -11.66 3.65 -18.00
N GLY A 86 -10.73 3.01 -17.29
CA GLY A 86 -10.51 3.31 -15.85
C GLY A 86 -11.32 2.44 -14.89
N GLN A 87 -11.94 1.40 -15.43
CA GLN A 87 -12.63 0.38 -14.66
C GLN A 87 -11.65 -0.34 -13.74
N LEU A 88 -12.12 -0.70 -12.54
CA LEU A 88 -11.34 -1.47 -11.57
C LEU A 88 -11.12 -2.89 -12.11
N SER A 89 -9.87 -3.33 -12.23
CA SER A 89 -9.59 -4.68 -12.75
C SER A 89 -10.27 -5.78 -11.93
N PRO A 90 -10.64 -6.91 -12.55
CA PRO A 90 -11.20 -8.06 -11.83
C PRO A 90 -10.31 -8.51 -10.67
N THR A 91 -10.93 -8.89 -9.56
CA THR A 91 -10.24 -9.27 -8.30
C THR A 91 -9.10 -10.27 -8.52
N PRO A 92 -9.25 -11.38 -9.27
CA PRO A 92 -8.14 -12.32 -9.48
C PRO A 92 -6.92 -11.71 -10.18
N LYS A 93 -7.13 -10.71 -11.05
CA LYS A 93 -6.03 -9.99 -11.70
C LYS A 93 -5.32 -9.06 -10.73
N LEU A 94 -6.07 -8.39 -9.84
CA LEU A 94 -5.52 -7.54 -8.81
C LEU A 94 -4.76 -8.33 -7.74
N GLU A 95 -5.29 -9.47 -7.30
CA GLU A 95 -4.58 -10.39 -6.38
C GLU A 95 -3.24 -10.84 -6.94
N LYS A 96 -3.22 -11.25 -8.22
CA LYS A 96 -1.98 -11.63 -8.92
C LYS A 96 -1.00 -10.46 -9.06
N LEU A 97 -1.49 -9.28 -9.44
CA LEU A 97 -0.67 -8.07 -9.56
C LEU A 97 -0.04 -7.70 -8.22
N ILE A 98 -0.84 -7.56 -7.17
CA ILE A 98 -0.41 -7.12 -5.84
C ILE A 98 0.54 -8.15 -5.22
N GLY A 99 0.20 -9.44 -5.30
CA GLY A 99 1.08 -10.52 -4.84
C GLY A 99 2.41 -10.55 -5.59
N GLY A 100 2.39 -10.31 -6.91
CA GLY A 100 3.60 -10.22 -7.75
C GLY A 100 4.49 -9.01 -7.44
N LEU A 101 3.93 -7.95 -6.85
CA LEU A 101 4.67 -6.80 -6.32
C LEU A 101 5.27 -7.08 -4.93
N GLY A 102 5.10 -8.30 -4.39
CA GLY A 102 5.61 -8.72 -3.09
C GLY A 102 4.78 -8.26 -1.90
N ILE A 103 3.51 -7.91 -2.14
CA ILE A 103 2.59 -7.44 -1.11
C ILE A 103 1.67 -8.59 -0.71
N GLY A 104 1.63 -8.88 0.59
CA GLY A 104 0.70 -9.81 1.22
C GLY A 104 -0.30 -9.07 2.11
N ASN A 105 -1.31 -9.79 2.61
CA ASN A 105 -2.43 -9.22 3.35
C ASN A 105 -2.03 -8.41 4.61
N ASN A 106 -0.92 -8.76 5.26
CA ASN A 106 -0.47 -8.15 6.52
C ASN A 106 0.57 -7.04 6.33
N ASP A 107 1.04 -6.80 5.10
CA ASP A 107 2.03 -5.75 4.86
C ASP A 107 1.40 -4.36 5.00
N HIS A 108 2.20 -3.36 5.37
CA HIS A 108 1.85 -1.95 5.27
C HIS A 108 2.37 -1.41 3.94
N VAL A 109 1.45 -1.04 3.05
CA VAL A 109 1.78 -0.46 1.75
C VAL A 109 1.89 1.06 1.86
N VAL A 110 3.02 1.63 1.45
CA VAL A 110 3.19 3.08 1.30
C VAL A 110 3.32 3.42 -0.17
N ILE A 111 2.30 4.05 -0.72
CA ILE A 111 2.23 4.47 -2.12
C ILE A 111 2.97 5.79 -2.28
N ILE A 112 3.89 5.83 -3.24
CA ILE A 112 4.79 6.95 -3.47
C ILE A 112 4.49 7.56 -4.85
N PRO A 113 3.76 8.69 -4.90
CA PRO A 113 3.67 9.50 -6.12
C PRO A 113 4.97 10.30 -6.34
N VAL A 114 5.06 10.98 -7.48
CA VAL A 114 6.09 12.04 -7.67
C VAL A 114 5.91 13.14 -6.63
N GLY A 115 4.67 13.58 -6.41
CA GLY A 115 4.33 14.61 -5.44
C GLY A 115 4.58 16.00 -5.99
N GLY A 116 3.61 16.56 -6.70
CA GLY A 116 3.69 17.96 -7.17
C GLY A 116 2.68 18.33 -8.25
N LYS A 117 2.05 17.34 -8.88
CA LYS A 117 0.97 17.55 -9.86
C LYS A 117 -0.27 16.78 -9.44
N ALA A 118 -1.45 17.36 -9.68
CA ALA A 118 -2.73 16.73 -9.35
C ALA A 118 -2.88 15.31 -9.93
N LEU A 119 -2.41 15.09 -11.17
CA LEU A 119 -2.51 13.78 -11.82
C LEU A 119 -1.62 12.70 -11.18
N ASP A 120 -0.44 13.05 -10.65
CA ASP A 120 0.41 12.06 -9.99
C ASP A 120 -0.21 11.60 -8.66
N VAL A 121 -0.77 12.53 -7.89
CA VAL A 121 -1.51 12.23 -6.66
C VAL A 121 -2.80 11.47 -6.98
N ALA A 122 -3.50 11.79 -8.07
CA ALA A 122 -4.69 11.07 -8.53
C ALA A 122 -4.37 9.60 -8.84
N THR A 123 -3.23 9.30 -9.47
CA THR A 123 -2.83 7.90 -9.70
C THR A 123 -2.55 7.14 -8.40
N ALA A 124 -1.86 7.78 -7.45
CA ALA A 124 -1.55 7.16 -6.16
C ALA A 124 -2.81 6.92 -5.32
N THR A 125 -3.69 7.91 -5.24
CA THR A 125 -4.97 7.80 -4.52
C THR A 125 -5.94 6.83 -5.18
N ARG A 126 -5.91 6.67 -6.51
CA ARG A 126 -6.70 5.63 -7.19
C ARG A 126 -6.23 4.22 -6.88
N ILE A 127 -4.92 4.01 -6.70
CA ILE A 127 -4.34 2.75 -6.22
C ILE A 127 -4.65 2.54 -4.74
N TYR A 128 -4.54 3.59 -3.91
CA TYR A 128 -4.96 3.59 -2.50
C TYR A 128 -6.40 3.09 -2.36
N TRP A 129 -7.33 3.68 -3.13
CA TRP A 129 -8.73 3.26 -3.13
C TRP A 129 -8.89 1.80 -3.57
N THR A 130 -8.11 1.33 -4.56
CA THR A 130 -8.11 -0.09 -4.95
C THR A 130 -7.77 -1.00 -3.76
N PHE A 131 -6.74 -0.68 -2.96
CA PHE A 131 -6.43 -1.46 -1.76
C PHE A 131 -7.59 -1.48 -0.76
N LYS A 132 -8.23 -0.34 -0.53
CA LYS A 132 -9.38 -0.22 0.38
C LYS A 132 -10.58 -1.06 -0.12
N VAL A 133 -10.90 -0.99 -1.41
CA VAL A 133 -11.94 -1.83 -2.04
C VAL A 133 -11.63 -3.31 -1.89
N LEU A 134 -10.35 -3.70 -1.95
CA LEU A 134 -9.94 -5.10 -1.77
C LEU A 134 -9.84 -5.53 -0.29
N GLY A 135 -10.29 -4.68 0.65
CA GLY A 135 -10.30 -5.00 2.07
C GLY A 135 -8.95 -4.82 2.78
N HIS A 136 -7.98 -4.16 2.14
CA HIS A 136 -6.65 -3.94 2.70
C HIS A 136 -6.54 -2.52 3.25
N ASP A 137 -6.69 -2.38 4.57
CA ASP A 137 -6.68 -1.08 5.24
C ASP A 137 -5.29 -0.54 5.57
N ASN A 138 -4.28 -1.42 5.61
CA ASN A 138 -2.92 -1.08 5.97
C ASN A 138 -2.17 -0.43 4.79
N VAL A 139 -2.72 0.67 4.28
CA VAL A 139 -2.20 1.41 3.13
C VAL A 139 -2.17 2.90 3.43
N SER A 140 -1.10 3.55 3.00
CA SER A 140 -0.87 5.00 3.15
C SER A 140 -0.30 5.58 1.87
N VAL A 141 -0.36 6.90 1.73
CA VAL A 141 0.34 7.66 0.68
C VAL A 141 1.43 8.51 1.33
N LEU A 142 2.62 8.56 0.72
CA LEU A 142 3.68 9.46 1.17
C LEU A 142 3.29 10.92 0.89
N ASN A 143 3.10 11.70 1.95
CA ASN A 143 2.82 13.12 1.86
C ASN A 143 3.97 13.87 1.16
N GLY A 144 3.63 14.59 0.08
CA GLY A 144 4.60 15.29 -0.78
C GLY A 144 5.45 14.38 -1.69
N GLY A 145 5.21 13.05 -1.67
CA GLY A 145 5.81 12.07 -2.59
C GLY A 145 7.34 12.06 -2.65
N MET A 146 7.87 11.62 -3.79
CA MET A 146 9.31 11.61 -4.07
C MET A 146 9.95 12.99 -3.96
N ASN A 147 9.24 14.07 -4.29
CA ASN A 147 9.77 15.42 -4.21
C ASN A 147 10.07 15.83 -2.77
N ALA A 148 9.17 15.54 -1.82
CA ALA A 148 9.43 15.75 -0.40
C ALA A 148 10.59 14.90 0.11
N TYR A 149 10.64 13.61 -0.28
CA TYR A 149 11.72 12.71 0.11
C TYR A 149 13.10 13.20 -0.37
N LYS A 150 13.19 13.69 -1.61
CA LYS A 150 14.40 14.27 -2.21
C LYS A 150 14.78 15.60 -1.59
N LYS A 151 13.80 16.48 -1.29
CA LYS A 151 14.04 17.78 -0.64
C LYS A 151 14.73 17.61 0.72
N ALA A 152 14.41 16.55 1.44
CA ALA A 152 15.06 16.18 2.70
C ALA A 152 16.46 15.54 2.54
N LYS A 153 17.03 15.49 1.32
CA LYS A 153 18.36 14.96 1.00
C LYS A 153 18.60 13.52 1.49
N ASN A 154 17.54 12.69 1.50
CA ASN A 154 17.65 11.31 1.94
C ASN A 154 18.32 10.40 0.89
N PRO A 155 18.91 9.26 1.30
CA PRO A 155 19.52 8.31 0.38
C PRO A 155 18.53 7.75 -0.65
N LEU A 156 19.01 7.54 -1.87
CA LEU A 156 18.27 6.92 -2.97
C LEU A 156 18.96 5.61 -3.38
N ALA A 157 18.15 4.61 -3.74
CA ALA A 157 18.62 3.40 -4.40
C ALA A 157 18.53 3.54 -5.93
N LYS A 158 19.31 2.72 -6.63
CA LYS A 158 19.33 2.60 -8.10
C LYS A 158 18.99 1.16 -8.51
N GLY A 159 18.62 0.96 -9.77
CA GLY A 159 18.27 -0.35 -10.32
C GLY A 159 16.85 -0.79 -9.94
N SER A 160 16.59 -2.09 -10.02
CA SER A 160 15.28 -2.68 -9.71
C SER A 160 15.35 -3.55 -8.46
N ALA A 161 14.39 -3.37 -7.55
CA ALA A 161 14.04 -4.43 -6.62
C ALA A 161 13.32 -5.56 -7.36
N LYS A 162 13.69 -6.82 -7.08
CA LYS A 162 12.89 -8.00 -7.47
C LYS A 162 12.21 -8.52 -6.20
N PRO A 163 11.01 -8.05 -5.87
CA PRO A 163 10.31 -8.54 -4.69
C PRO A 163 10.02 -10.04 -4.85
N LYS A 164 10.13 -10.79 -3.74
CA LYS A 164 9.61 -12.16 -3.70
C LYS A 164 8.09 -12.09 -3.71
N ALA A 165 7.46 -12.76 -4.67
CA ALA A 165 6.01 -12.80 -4.75
C ALA A 165 5.40 -13.32 -3.45
N LYS A 166 4.28 -12.73 -3.04
CA LYS A 166 3.47 -13.14 -1.90
C LYS A 166 2.06 -13.49 -2.35
N THR A 167 1.33 -14.19 -1.50
CA THR A 167 -0.12 -14.35 -1.67
C THR A 167 -0.83 -13.10 -1.15
N PHE A 168 -1.69 -12.53 -1.98
CA PHE A 168 -2.65 -11.50 -1.59
C PHE A 168 -4.05 -12.04 -1.87
N LYS A 169 -4.91 -12.07 -0.85
CA LYS A 169 -6.32 -12.47 -0.96
C LYS A 169 -7.21 -11.27 -0.69
N ALA A 170 -8.05 -10.89 -1.65
CA ALA A 170 -8.93 -9.74 -1.48
C ALA A 170 -10.15 -10.10 -0.63
N ALA A 171 -10.52 -9.20 0.28
CA ALA A 171 -11.82 -9.16 0.92
C ALA A 171 -12.62 -8.01 0.29
N PHE A 172 -13.19 -8.26 -0.89
CA PHE A 172 -13.80 -7.22 -1.72
C PHE A 172 -15.00 -6.55 -1.02
N ARG A 173 -14.94 -5.21 -0.90
CA ARG A 173 -15.94 -4.34 -0.28
C ARG A 173 -16.90 -3.78 -1.33
N LYS A 174 -18.08 -4.37 -1.42
CA LYS A 174 -19.11 -3.98 -2.41
C LYS A 174 -19.64 -2.56 -2.15
N ASP A 175 -19.74 -2.16 -0.89
CA ASP A 175 -20.16 -0.83 -0.44
C ASP A 175 -19.22 0.31 -0.88
N MET A 176 -17.99 -0.01 -1.28
CA MET A 176 -17.03 0.97 -1.80
C MET A 176 -17.12 1.17 -3.33
N VAL A 177 -17.99 0.42 -4.03
CA VAL A 177 -18.14 0.49 -5.48
C VAL A 177 -19.61 0.64 -5.82
N ILE A 178 -19.97 1.77 -6.42
CA ILE A 178 -21.31 2.06 -6.90
C ILE A 178 -21.34 1.85 -8.42
N ALA A 179 -22.21 0.97 -8.89
CA ALA A 179 -22.44 0.72 -10.31
C ALA A 179 -23.44 1.72 -10.89
N LYS A 180 -23.46 1.84 -12.22
CA LYS A 180 -24.45 2.67 -12.93
C LYS A 180 -25.90 2.31 -12.54
N ALA A 181 -26.18 1.02 -12.31
CA ALA A 181 -27.51 0.55 -11.93
C ALA A 181 -27.95 1.02 -10.53
N ASP A 182 -27.00 1.47 -9.69
CA ASP A 182 -27.26 1.89 -8.31
C ASP A 182 -27.56 3.41 -8.19
N VAL A 183 -27.40 4.17 -9.28
CA VAL A 183 -27.65 5.63 -9.33
C VAL A 183 -28.73 5.87 -10.37
N VAL A 184 -29.96 6.09 -9.89
CA VAL A 184 -31.17 6.29 -10.69
C VAL A 184 -31.36 7.77 -11.02
#